data_AF-A0A1F3Y1E1-F1
#
_entry.id   AF-A0A1F3Y1E1-F1
#
_cell.length_a   1.000
_cell.length_b   1.000
_cell.length_c   1.000
_cell.angle_alpha   90.00
_cell.angle_beta   90.00
_cell.angle_gamma   90.00
#
_symmetry.space_group_name_H-M   'P 1'
#
loop_
_entity.id
_entity.type
_entity.pdbx_description
1 polymer ?
#
loop_
_entity_poly.entity_id
_entity_poly.type
_entity_poly.pdbx_seq_one_letter_code
_entity_poly.pdbx_strand_id
1 'polypeptide(L)'
;MSHTLNKPAQIAVIAAFLSFGVSGVADSKQSVQFAIPNKPDSPAKKNIEFVLLPERHLMISSECVKSRAAKIIFECAAYRALRIASTVQLNKEHYSGGHPGAAICRTPLGGEFVIGIENTPERDENGFCRFKDGSIVDVGTIFRYALDHLTPE
;
A
#
# COMPACT_ATOMS: atom_id res chain seq x y z
N MET A 1 54.98 -22.22 -58.22
CA MET A 1 54.86 -21.89 -56.79
C MET A 1 53.60 -21.07 -56.63
N SER A 2 52.49 -21.72 -56.30
CA SER A 2 51.16 -21.10 -56.23
C SER A 2 50.85 -20.74 -54.78
N HIS A 3 50.72 -19.45 -54.49
CA HIS A 3 50.26 -18.97 -53.18
C HIS A 3 48.74 -18.82 -53.18
N THR A 4 48.08 -19.67 -52.41
CA THR A 4 46.64 -19.59 -52.12
C THR A 4 46.40 -18.53 -51.05
N LEU A 5 45.67 -17.47 -51.41
CA LEU A 5 45.24 -16.41 -50.50
C LEU A 5 44.08 -16.91 -49.62
N ASN A 6 44.29 -16.89 -48.31
CA ASN A 6 43.32 -17.31 -47.30
C ASN A 6 42.35 -16.15 -47.00
N LYS A 7 41.03 -16.38 -47.09
CA LYS A 7 39.99 -15.38 -46.78
C LYS A 7 39.71 -15.34 -45.27
N PRO A 8 39.58 -14.17 -44.64
CA PRO A 8 39.15 -14.09 -43.25
C PRO A 8 37.64 -14.34 -43.14
N ALA A 9 37.27 -15.25 -42.26
CA ALA A 9 35.89 -15.50 -41.86
C ALA A 9 35.36 -14.28 -41.09
N GLN A 10 34.25 -13.72 -41.56
CA GLN A 10 33.54 -12.67 -40.81
C GLN A 10 32.78 -13.31 -39.65
N ILE A 11 33.16 -12.95 -38.43
CA ILE A 11 32.46 -13.30 -37.20
C ILE A 11 31.25 -12.37 -37.11
N ALA A 12 30.07 -12.90 -37.39
CA ALA A 12 28.80 -12.22 -37.14
C ALA A 12 28.56 -12.17 -35.63
N VAL A 13 28.77 -11.00 -35.04
CA VAL A 13 28.38 -10.71 -33.65
C VAL A 13 26.86 -10.52 -33.63
N ILE A 14 26.14 -11.58 -33.25
CA ILE A 14 24.71 -11.51 -32.99
C ILE A 14 24.53 -10.70 -31.70
N ALA A 15 24.16 -9.42 -31.86
CA ALA A 15 23.69 -8.59 -30.77
C ALA A 15 22.35 -9.16 -30.27
N ALA A 16 22.42 -10.04 -29.28
CA ALA A 16 21.26 -10.42 -28.49
C ALA A 16 20.80 -9.17 -27.72
N PHE A 17 19.87 -8.43 -28.31
CA PHE A 17 19.04 -7.47 -27.58
C PHE A 17 18.27 -8.28 -26.53
N LEU A 18 18.83 -8.32 -25.32
CA LEU A 18 18.07 -8.66 -24.13
C LEU A 18 16.98 -7.60 -24.02
N SER A 19 15.78 -8.02 -24.43
CA SER A 19 14.52 -7.38 -24.09
C SER A 19 14.48 -7.26 -22.57
N PHE A 20 14.98 -6.15 -22.04
CA PHE A 20 14.62 -5.70 -20.70
C PHE A 20 13.13 -5.42 -20.76
N GLY A 21 12.34 -6.47 -20.49
CA GLY A 21 10.94 -6.34 -20.16
C GLY A 21 10.87 -5.29 -19.05
N VAL A 22 10.21 -4.20 -19.35
CA VAL A 22 9.93 -3.13 -18.40
C VAL A 22 9.32 -3.83 -17.19
N SER A 23 10.07 -3.92 -16.09
CA SER A 23 9.61 -4.53 -14.85
C SER A 23 8.45 -3.67 -14.36
N GLY A 24 7.24 -4.03 -14.78
CA GLY A 24 6.01 -3.48 -14.26
C GLY A 24 6.04 -3.74 -12.76
N VAL A 25 5.96 -2.67 -11.99
CA VAL A 25 5.81 -2.69 -10.54
C VAL A 25 4.77 -3.74 -10.19
N ALA A 26 5.19 -4.83 -9.56
CA ALA A 26 4.31 -5.91 -9.17
C ALA A 26 3.49 -5.43 -7.96
N ASP A 27 2.34 -4.80 -8.23
CA ASP A 27 1.38 -4.41 -7.20
C ASP A 27 0.82 -5.68 -6.56
N SER A 28 1.26 -5.97 -5.33
CA SER A 28 0.71 -7.08 -4.54
C SER A 28 -0.69 -6.70 -4.05
N LYS A 29 -1.69 -7.50 -4.44
CA LYS A 29 -3.07 -7.35 -3.97
C LYS A 29 -3.30 -8.27 -2.77
N GLN A 30 -3.87 -7.71 -1.71
CA GLN A 30 -4.25 -8.47 -0.51
C GLN A 30 -5.74 -8.32 -0.25
N SER A 31 -6.41 -9.41 0.10
CA SER A 31 -7.85 -9.40 0.42
C SER A 31 -8.07 -9.53 1.92
N VAL A 32 -8.82 -8.60 2.51
CA VAL A 32 -9.09 -8.57 3.95
C VAL A 32 -10.60 -8.62 4.17
N GLN A 33 -11.03 -9.43 5.13
CA GLN A 33 -12.44 -9.52 5.54
C GLN A 33 -12.68 -8.63 6.75
N PHE A 34 -13.72 -7.81 6.73
CA PHE A 34 -14.07 -6.96 7.86
C PHE A 34 -15.23 -7.56 8.64
N ALA A 35 -15.04 -7.73 9.94
CA ALA A 35 -16.17 -7.85 10.86
C ALA A 35 -16.67 -6.44 11.15
N ILE A 36 -17.84 -6.07 10.62
CA ILE A 36 -18.46 -4.78 10.94
C ILE A 36 -19.16 -4.95 12.29
N PRO A 37 -18.67 -4.35 13.39
CA PRO A 37 -19.44 -4.35 14.63
C PRO A 37 -20.70 -3.50 14.39
N ASN A 38 -21.85 -3.98 14.86
CA ASN A 38 -23.09 -3.21 15.07
C ASN A 38 -24.21 -3.26 14.00
N LYS A 39 -24.41 -4.36 13.27
CA LYS A 39 -25.77 -4.64 12.73
C LYS A 39 -26.23 -6.05 13.13
N PRO A 40 -27.23 -6.18 14.03
CA PRO A 40 -27.66 -7.46 14.58
C PRO A 40 -28.25 -8.44 13.55
N ASP A 41 -28.66 -7.96 12.36
CA ASP A 41 -29.44 -8.77 11.41
C ASP A 41 -28.74 -9.06 10.07
N SER A 42 -27.44 -8.79 9.92
CA SER A 42 -26.73 -9.24 8.70
C SER A 42 -25.20 -9.28 8.88
N PRO A 43 -24.61 -10.47 9.15
CA PRO A 43 -23.17 -10.67 9.10
C PRO A 43 -22.73 -10.93 7.66
N ALA A 44 -23.13 -10.07 6.71
CA ALA A 44 -22.57 -10.11 5.38
C ALA A 44 -21.10 -9.66 5.48
N LYS A 45 -20.19 -10.64 5.59
CA LYS A 45 -18.75 -10.41 5.55
C LYS A 45 -18.45 -9.67 4.26
N LYS A 46 -18.02 -8.41 4.37
CA LYS A 46 -17.57 -7.63 3.22
C LYS A 46 -16.07 -7.91 3.04
N ASN A 47 -15.73 -8.54 1.91
CA ASN A 47 -14.35 -8.64 1.47
C ASN A 47 -13.96 -7.29 0.84
N ILE A 48 -12.86 -6.72 1.31
CA ILE A 48 -12.30 -5.48 0.76
C ILE A 48 -10.90 -5.81 0.27
N GLU A 49 -10.62 -5.44 -0.97
CA GLU A 49 -9.28 -5.56 -1.54
C GLU A 49 -8.42 -4.36 -1.12
N PHE A 50 -7.16 -4.64 -0.82
CA PHE A 50 -6.14 -3.67 -0.49
C PHE A 50 -5.04 -3.70 -1.54
N VAL A 51 -4.50 -2.51 -1.80
CA VAL A 51 -3.27 -2.33 -2.56
C VAL A 51 -2.17 -2.03 -1.56
N LEU A 52 -1.11 -2.85 -1.60
CA LEU A 52 0.11 -2.61 -0.85
C LEU A 52 1.14 -1.96 -1.76
N LEU A 53 1.63 -0.80 -1.36
CA LEU A 53 2.72 -0.06 -2.03
C LEU A 53 3.91 0.04 -1.07
N PRO A 54 4.83 -0.94 -1.11
CA PRO A 54 5.95 -1.02 -0.16
C PRO A 54 6.82 0.23 -0.17
N GLU A 55 7.10 0.77 -1.36
CA GLU A 55 7.91 1.99 -1.57
C GLU A 55 7.33 3.24 -0.90
N ARG A 56 6.05 3.20 -0.52
CA ARG A 56 5.35 4.31 0.14
C ARG A 56 4.87 3.97 1.55
N HIS A 57 5.23 2.78 2.05
CA HIS A 57 4.71 2.21 3.29
C HIS A 57 3.18 2.36 3.41
N LEU A 58 2.47 2.08 2.32
CA LEU A 58 1.06 2.40 2.17
C LEU A 58 0.26 1.13 1.89
N MET A 59 -0.64 0.78 2.81
CA MET A 59 -1.69 -0.19 2.59
C MET A 59 -3.06 0.50 2.66
N ILE A 60 -3.79 0.50 1.54
CA ILE A 60 -5.04 1.24 1.39
C ILE A 60 -6.04 0.45 0.54
N SER A 61 -7.33 0.65 0.79
CA SER A 61 -8.41 0.01 0.02
C SER A 61 -8.28 0.30 -1.47
N SER A 62 -8.45 -0.71 -2.32
CA SER A 62 -8.25 -0.63 -3.77
C SER A 62 -9.14 0.42 -4.44
N GLU A 63 -10.33 0.67 -3.91
CA GLU A 63 -11.26 1.73 -4.34
C GLU A 63 -10.68 3.15 -4.26
N CYS A 64 -9.62 3.35 -3.47
CA CYS A 64 -8.91 4.64 -3.41
C CYS A 64 -7.94 4.85 -4.58
N VAL A 65 -7.49 3.77 -5.23
CA VAL A 65 -6.41 3.78 -6.21
C VAL A 65 -6.99 3.84 -7.61
N LYS A 66 -6.73 4.93 -8.33
CA LYS A 66 -7.11 5.09 -9.73
C LYS A 66 -5.86 5.16 -10.61
N SER A 67 -5.89 4.46 -11.73
CA SER A 67 -4.84 4.56 -12.76
C SER A 67 -5.30 5.47 -13.88
N ARG A 68 -4.52 6.51 -14.18
CA ARG A 68 -4.77 7.43 -15.31
C ARG A 68 -3.46 7.78 -15.99
N ALA A 69 -3.37 7.53 -17.30
CA ALA A 69 -2.18 7.85 -18.11
C ALA A 69 -0.85 7.36 -17.49
N ALA A 70 -0.82 6.09 -17.07
CA ALA A 70 0.32 5.46 -16.38
C ALA A 70 0.73 6.08 -15.03
N LYS A 71 -0.10 6.95 -14.44
CA LYS A 71 0.10 7.51 -13.10
C LYS A 71 -0.94 6.98 -12.13
N ILE A 72 -0.48 6.61 -10.94
CA ILE A 72 -1.33 6.27 -9.79
C ILE A 72 -1.82 7.57 -9.13
N ILE A 73 -3.13 7.70 -8.99
CA ILE A 73 -3.81 8.82 -8.35
C ILE A 73 -4.65 8.29 -7.19
N PHE A 74 -4.56 8.95 -6.04
CA PHE A 74 -5.37 8.63 -4.86
C PHE A 74 -6.42 9.73 -4.64
N GLU A 75 -7.69 9.39 -4.77
CA GLU A 75 -8.80 10.37 -4.70
C GLU A 75 -9.80 10.05 -3.58
N CYS A 76 -9.34 9.51 -2.45
CA CYS A 76 -10.20 9.17 -1.32
C CYS A 76 -9.86 9.93 -0.03
N ALA A 77 -10.77 9.89 0.94
CA ALA A 77 -10.59 10.49 2.26
C ALA A 77 -9.43 9.85 3.03
N ALA A 78 -9.25 8.53 2.93
CA ALA A 78 -8.18 7.84 3.63
C ALA A 78 -6.78 8.33 3.22
N TYR A 79 -6.53 8.55 1.93
CA TYR A 79 -5.25 9.10 1.47
C TYR A 79 -5.08 10.58 1.86
N ARG A 80 -6.15 11.39 1.80
CA ARG A 80 -6.10 12.79 2.27
C ARG A 80 -5.78 12.86 3.76
N ALA A 81 -6.29 11.92 4.55
CA ALA A 81 -6.04 11.85 5.98
C ALA A 81 -4.57 11.59 6.32
N LEU A 82 -3.81 10.89 5.46
CA LEU A 82 -2.37 10.70 5.66
C LEU A 82 -1.57 12.00 5.67
N ARG A 83 -1.99 13.01 4.89
CA ARG A 83 -1.39 14.36 4.93
C ARG A 83 -1.68 15.10 6.23
N ILE A 84 -2.81 14.80 6.88
CA ILE A 84 -3.15 15.36 8.19
C ILE A 84 -2.36 14.60 9.26
N ALA A 85 -2.33 13.28 9.18
CA ALA A 85 -1.61 12.39 10.09
C ALA A 85 -0.15 12.80 10.23
N SER A 86 0.48 13.17 9.11
CA SER A 86 1.86 13.61 9.11
C SER A 86 2.08 14.86 9.96
N THR A 87 1.12 15.79 9.99
CA THR A 87 1.19 17.01 10.82
C THR A 87 0.88 16.80 12.30
N VAL A 88 0.49 15.59 12.71
CA VAL A 88 0.08 15.31 14.10
C VAL A 88 1.29 15.25 15.00
N GLN A 89 1.30 16.10 16.03
CA GLN A 89 2.32 16.02 17.08
C GLN A 89 2.01 14.83 18.00
N LEU A 90 2.89 13.84 17.98
CA LEU A 90 2.75 12.67 18.82
C LEU A 90 3.30 12.95 20.22
N ASN A 91 2.45 13.28 21.19
CA ASN A 91 2.83 13.23 22.60
C ASN A 91 2.87 11.77 23.06
N LYS A 92 4.05 11.29 23.47
CA LYS A 92 4.30 9.91 23.94
C LYS A 92 3.28 9.38 24.94
N GLU A 93 2.71 10.26 25.76
CA GLU A 93 1.69 9.94 26.76
C GLU A 93 0.36 9.44 26.15
N HIS A 94 0.04 9.85 24.92
CA HIS A 94 -1.23 9.51 24.26
C HIS A 94 -1.16 8.21 23.44
N TYR A 95 0.04 7.62 23.29
CA TYR A 95 0.27 6.50 22.34
C TYR A 95 0.87 5.26 23.01
N SER A 96 0.80 5.14 24.33
CA SER A 96 1.33 3.99 25.10
C SER A 96 0.49 2.70 25.00
N GLY A 97 -0.28 2.51 23.92
CA GLY A 97 -1.14 1.35 23.69
C GLY A 97 -0.68 0.48 22.51
N GLY A 98 -1.28 -0.71 22.36
CA GLY A 98 -0.88 -1.69 21.34
C GLY A 98 -1.05 -1.24 19.87
N HIS A 99 -1.86 -0.20 19.62
CA HIS A 99 -2.10 0.34 18.27
C HIS A 99 -2.07 1.87 18.27
N PRO A 100 -0.89 2.52 18.26
CA PRO A 100 -0.79 3.98 18.31
C PRO A 100 -1.50 4.67 17.13
N GLY A 101 -1.52 4.05 15.95
CA GLY A 101 -2.26 4.56 14.79
C GLY A 101 -3.79 4.57 14.98
N ALA A 102 -4.34 3.74 15.88
CA ALA A 102 -5.77 3.75 16.18
C ALA A 102 -6.21 5.03 16.92
N ALA A 103 -5.33 5.57 17.78
CA ALA A 103 -5.57 6.85 18.44
C ALA A 103 -5.67 7.96 17.39
N ILE A 104 -4.68 8.04 16.48
CA ILE A 104 -4.62 9.01 15.37
C ILE A 104 -5.86 8.88 14.46
N CYS A 105 -6.26 7.65 14.13
CA CYS A 105 -7.43 7.36 13.31
C CYS A 105 -8.70 8.01 13.84
N ARG A 106 -9.01 7.82 15.13
CA ARG A 106 -10.20 8.42 15.75
C ARG A 106 -10.02 9.93 15.89
N THR A 107 -8.87 10.33 16.43
CA THR A 107 -8.52 11.73 16.68
C THR A 107 -7.03 11.93 16.36
N PRO A 108 -6.67 12.80 15.40
CA PRO A 108 -7.49 13.86 14.82
C PRO A 108 -8.16 13.54 13.48
N LEU A 109 -8.00 12.33 12.92
CA LEU A 109 -8.44 12.08 11.54
C LEU A 109 -9.97 11.93 11.39
N GLY A 110 -10.71 11.75 12.49
CA GLY A 110 -12.16 11.62 12.48
C GLY A 110 -12.67 10.36 11.77
N GLY A 111 -11.81 9.35 11.65
CA GLY A 111 -12.14 8.04 11.13
C GLY A 111 -12.65 7.09 12.20
N GLU A 112 -13.04 5.91 11.78
CA GLU A 112 -13.50 4.83 12.63
C GLU A 112 -12.45 3.71 12.64
N PHE A 113 -11.95 3.37 13.83
CA PHE A 113 -11.06 2.23 13.98
C PHE A 113 -11.85 0.93 13.84
N VAL A 114 -11.45 0.07 12.90
CA VAL A 114 -12.04 -1.25 12.65
C VAL A 114 -10.96 -2.32 12.61
N ILE A 115 -11.31 -3.55 12.95
CA ILE A 115 -10.40 -4.70 12.84
C ILE A 115 -10.78 -5.50 11.60
N GLY A 116 -9.79 -5.74 10.73
CA GLY A 116 -9.90 -6.63 9.59
C GLY A 116 -9.18 -7.94 9.88
N ILE A 117 -9.71 -9.03 9.38
CA ILE A 117 -9.10 -10.35 9.45
C ILE A 117 -8.67 -10.73 8.03
N GLU A 118 -7.40 -11.00 7.85
CA GLU A 118 -6.88 -11.43 6.56
C GLU A 118 -7.53 -12.74 6.12
N ASN A 119 -7.72 -12.89 4.81
CA ASN A 119 -8.21 -14.13 4.23
C ASN A 119 -7.05 -15.12 3.97
N THR A 120 -6.17 -15.27 4.95
CA THR A 120 -5.05 -16.23 4.97
C THR A 120 -5.39 -17.40 5.90
N PRO A 121 -4.72 -18.57 5.77
CA PRO A 121 -4.87 -19.67 6.72
C PRO A 121 -4.60 -19.28 8.18
N GLU A 122 -3.67 -18.34 8.39
CA GLU A 122 -3.24 -17.83 9.69
C GLU A 122 -4.29 -16.90 10.33
N ARG A 123 -5.13 -16.27 9.51
CA ARG A 123 -6.20 -15.34 9.93
C ARG A 123 -5.69 -14.17 10.77
N ASP A 124 -4.60 -13.56 10.32
CA ASP A 124 -4.00 -12.41 10.99
C ASP A 124 -5.01 -11.26 11.12
N GLU A 125 -5.03 -10.64 12.31
CA GLU A 125 -5.87 -9.49 12.60
C GLU A 125 -5.07 -8.21 12.43
N ASN A 126 -5.58 -7.29 11.62
CA ASN A 126 -4.98 -5.98 11.39
C ASN A 126 -5.94 -4.85 11.75
N GLY A 127 -5.39 -3.76 12.27
CA GLY A 127 -6.14 -2.55 12.56
C GLY A 127 -6.24 -1.66 11.33
N PHE A 128 -7.42 -1.13 11.07
CA PHE A 128 -7.66 -0.19 9.96
C PHE A 128 -8.43 1.03 10.42
N CYS A 129 -8.34 2.09 9.62
CA CYS A 129 -9.12 3.31 9.77
C CYS A 129 -10.08 3.46 8.60
N ARG A 130 -11.38 3.43 8.87
CA ARG A 130 -12.47 3.62 7.91
C ARG A 130 -12.95 5.07 7.92
N PHE A 131 -13.13 5.65 6.74
CA PHE A 131 -13.60 7.03 6.57
C PHE A 131 -15.04 7.09 6.06
N LYS A 132 -15.64 8.29 6.12
CA LYS A 132 -17.05 8.53 5.74
C LYS A 132 -17.37 8.18 4.27
N ASP A 133 -16.38 8.25 3.38
CA ASP A 133 -16.54 7.88 1.96
C ASP A 133 -16.38 6.38 1.71
N GLY A 134 -16.22 5.58 2.77
CA GLY A 134 -16.02 4.13 2.70
C GLY A 134 -14.56 3.70 2.61
N SER A 135 -13.66 4.60 2.21
CA SER A 135 -12.24 4.27 2.03
C SER A 135 -11.57 3.85 3.34
N ILE A 136 -10.60 2.94 3.23
CA ILE A 136 -9.94 2.32 4.39
C ILE A 136 -8.43 2.36 4.21
N VAL A 137 -7.69 2.65 5.27
CA VAL A 137 -6.22 2.59 5.32
C VAL A 137 -5.77 1.84 6.56
N ASP A 138 -4.65 1.13 6.47
CA ASP A 138 -4.02 0.47 7.62
C ASP A 138 -3.56 1.49 8.69
N VAL A 139 -3.71 1.15 9.97
CA VAL A 139 -3.27 2.04 11.06
C VAL A 139 -1.75 2.09 11.22
N GLY A 140 -1.03 1.05 10.79
CA GLY A 140 0.44 1.06 10.71
C GLY A 140 0.93 2.13 9.73
N THR A 141 0.27 2.22 8.57
CA THR A 141 0.48 3.27 7.57
C THR A 141 0.24 4.66 8.16
N ILE A 142 -0.89 4.87 8.86
CA ILE A 142 -1.17 6.16 9.53
C ILE A 142 -0.06 6.53 10.50
N PHE A 143 0.34 5.59 11.36
CA PHE A 143 1.36 5.83 12.37
C PHE A 143 2.71 6.15 11.73
N ARG A 144 3.09 5.44 10.66
CA ARG A 144 4.32 5.72 9.92
C ARG A 144 4.35 7.15 9.38
N TYR A 145 3.28 7.58 8.72
CA TYR A 145 3.20 8.93 8.15
C TYR A 145 3.27 10.02 9.25
N ALA A 146 2.71 9.75 10.43
CA ALA A 146 2.82 10.64 11.59
C ALA A 146 4.25 10.73 12.15
N LEU A 147 5.05 9.67 12.01
CA LEU A 147 6.46 9.67 12.42
C LEU A 147 7.38 10.35 11.41
N ASP A 148 7.08 10.32 10.12
CA ASP A 148 7.96 10.87 9.07
C ASP A 148 8.22 12.39 9.24
N HIS A 149 7.39 13.13 10.00
CA HIS A 149 7.67 14.54 10.35
C HIS A 149 8.68 14.72 11.49
N LEU A 150 9.05 13.64 12.19
CA LEU A 150 10.01 13.68 13.30
C LEU A 150 11.45 13.45 12.84
N THR A 151 11.66 12.99 11.61
CA THR A 151 12.98 12.82 11.02
C THR A 151 13.17 13.85 9.91
N PRO A 152 13.69 15.06 10.21
CA PRO A 152 14.20 15.92 9.16
C PRO A 152 15.35 15.17 8.45
N GLU A 153 15.28 15.06 7.13
CA GLU A 153 16.40 14.61 6.29
C GLU A 153 17.62 15.53 6.43
#